data_AF-A0AAT9QU29-F1
#
_entry.id   AF-A0AAT9QU29-F1
#
_cell.length_a   1.000
_cell.length_b   1.000
_cell.length_c   1.000
_cell.angle_alpha   90.00
_cell.angle_beta   90.00
_cell.angle_gamma   90.00
#
_symmetry.space_group_name_H-M   'P 1'
#
loop_
_entity.id
_entity.type
_entity.pdbx_description
1 polymer ?
#
loop_
_entity_poly.entity_id
_entity_poly.type
_entity_poly.pdbx_seq_one_letter_code
_entity_poly.pdbx_strand_id
1 'polypeptide(L)' 'MREADGPAQVRAVGERLGLNASVRGKLEPLRAKMTKLADRCWLHKRPDGKFTARS' A
#
# COMPACT_ATOMS: atom_id res chain seq x y z
N MET A 1 17.13 -8.52 -2.84
CA MET A 1 15.92 -8.96 -3.58
C MET A 1 14.79 -8.02 -3.22
N ARG A 2 14.18 -7.33 -4.19
CA ARG A 2 13.02 -6.46 -3.92
C ARG A 2 11.79 -7.33 -4.06
N GLU A 3 11.31 -7.88 -2.96
CA GLU A 3 10.15 -8.76 -2.94
C GLU A 3 8.92 -7.95 -3.35
N ALA A 4 8.41 -8.20 -4.56
CA ALA A 4 7.14 -7.67 -5.02
C ALA A 4 6.23 -8.87 -5.30
N ASP A 5 5.61 -9.38 -4.24
CA ASP A 5 4.68 -10.52 -4.25
C ASP A 5 3.30 -10.13 -4.84
N GLY A 6 3.32 -9.47 -6.00
CA GLY A 6 2.12 -8.99 -6.68
C GLY A 6 1.43 -7.77 -6.04
N PRO A 7 0.17 -7.50 -6.42
CA PRO A 7 -0.58 -6.33 -5.98
C PRO A 7 -0.89 -6.34 -4.47
N ALA A 8 -0.42 -5.35 -3.73
CA ALA A 8 -0.57 -5.27 -2.28
C ALA A 8 -1.72 -4.35 -1.85
N GLN A 9 -2.49 -4.76 -0.83
CA GLN A 9 -3.46 -3.90 -0.15
C GLN A 9 -2.80 -3.12 0.99
N VAL A 10 -3.33 -1.94 1.31
CA VAL A 10 -2.89 -1.12 2.47
C VAL A 10 -2.86 -1.93 3.76
N ARG A 11 -3.85 -2.81 3.95
CA ARG A 11 -3.93 -3.69 5.12
C ARG A 11 -2.72 -4.61 5.21
N ALA A 12 -2.45 -5.38 4.16
CA ALA A 12 -1.33 -6.32 4.11
C ALA A 12 0.03 -5.62 4.31
N VAL A 13 0.20 -4.43 3.70
CA VAL A 13 1.41 -3.62 3.93
C VAL A 13 1.48 -3.15 5.37
N GLY A 14 0.37 -2.71 5.95
CA GLY A 14 0.30 -2.32 7.35
C GLY A 14 0.66 -3.46 8.31
N GLU A 15 0.15 -4.66 8.07
CA GLU A 15 0.48 -5.86 8.87
C GLU A 15 1.97 -6.20 8.79
N ARG A 16 2.56 -6.14 7.60
CA ARG A 16 4.01 -6.35 7.42
C ARG A 16 4.86 -5.27 8.10
N LEU A 17 4.33 -4.06 8.23
CA LEU A 17 4.96 -2.95 8.95
C LEU A 17 4.64 -2.94 10.46
N GLY A 18 3.93 -3.94 10.98
CA GLY A 18 3.55 -4.03 12.40
C GLY A 18 2.47 -3.03 12.83
N LEU A 19 1.73 -2.44 11.89
CA LEU A 19 0.58 -1.60 12.20
C LEU A 19 -0.62 -2.46 12.61
N ASN A 20 -1.36 -2.02 13.62
CA ASN A 20 -2.65 -2.64 13.95
C ASN A 20 -3.66 -2.37 12.83
N ALA A 21 -3.76 -3.33 11.91
CA ALA A 21 -4.64 -3.30 10.75
C ALA A 21 -6.13 -3.44 11.08
N SER A 22 -6.48 -3.85 12.31
CA SER A 22 -7.86 -3.94 12.79
C SER A 22 -8.44 -2.55 13.08
N VAL A 23 -7.59 -1.59 13.45
CA VAL A 23 -8.01 -0.21 13.71
C VAL A 23 -7.88 0.62 12.44
N ARG A 24 -9.01 0.92 11.79
CA ARG A 24 -9.07 1.68 10.52
C ARG A 24 -8.25 2.98 10.58
N GLY A 25 -8.33 3.74 11.67
CA GLY A 25 -7.58 4.99 11.86
C GLY A 25 -6.06 4.83 11.81
N LYS A 26 -5.52 3.65 12.18
CA LYS A 26 -4.07 3.38 12.14
C LYS A 26 -3.53 3.19 10.72
N LEU A 27 -4.40 2.83 9.77
CA LEU A 27 -4.01 2.64 8.37
C LEU A 27 -4.20 3.90 7.50
N GLU A 28 -4.91 4.92 7.98
CA GLU A 28 -5.16 6.14 7.19
C GLU A 28 -3.86 6.87 6.79
N PRO A 29 -2.86 7.04 7.67
CA PRO A 29 -1.58 7.62 7.29
C PRO A 29 -0.84 6.79 6.23
N LEU A 30 -0.92 5.46 6.31
CA LEU A 30 -0.32 4.56 5.33
C LEU A 30 -1.05 4.65 3.98
N ARG A 31 -2.38 4.70 3.99
CA ARG A 31 -3.21 4.86 2.79
C ARG A 31 -2.89 6.17 2.07
N ALA A 32 -2.71 7.26 2.81
CA ALA A 32 -2.29 8.55 2.26
C ALA A 32 -0.89 8.46 1.63
N LYS A 33 0.07 7.83 2.32
CA LYS A 33 1.43 7.62 1.79
C LYS A 33 1.42 6.80 0.50
N MET A 34 0.73 5.66 0.46
CA MET A 34 0.67 4.82 -0.74
C MET A 34 0.00 5.54 -1.92
N THR A 35 -1.03 6.34 -1.66
CA THR A 35 -1.66 7.18 -2.69
C THR A 35 -0.68 8.23 -3.22
N LYS A 36 0.10 8.89 -2.35
CA LYS A 36 1.12 9.85 -2.75
C LYS A 36 2.26 9.21 -3.57
N LEU A 37 2.60 7.95 -3.32
CA LEU A 37 3.57 7.23 -4.14
C LEU A 37 2.98 6.88 -5.52
N ALA A 38 1.67 6.60 -5.58
CA ALA A 38 0.99 6.36 -6.85
C ALA A 38 0.85 7.63 -7.70
N ASP A 39 0.54 8.76 -7.06
CA ASP A 39 0.52 10.09 -7.68
C ASP A 39 1.88 10.44 -8.31
N ARG A 40 2.97 10.13 -7.62
CA ARG A 40 4.34 10.27 -8.14
C ARG A 40 4.76 9.19 -9.14
N CYS A 41 3.81 8.41 -9.65
CA CYS A 41 4.04 7.35 -10.62
C CYS A 41 5.00 6.22 -10.16
N TRP A 42 5.35 6.14 -8.88
CA TRP A 42 6.19 5.05 -8.34
C TRP A 42 5.38 3.78 -8.09
N LEU A 43 4.10 3.92 -7.75
CA LEU A 43 3.16 2.83 -7.67
C LEU A 43 2.05 3.00 -8.72
N HIS A 44 1.47 1.89 -9.16
CA HIS A 44 0.22 1.89 -9.89
C HIS A 44 -0.92 1.47 -8.95
N LYS A 45 -1.91 2.35 -8.77
CA LYS A 45 -3.12 2.06 -8.00
C LYS A 45 -4.16 1.43 -8.93
N ARG A 46 -4.53 0.18 -8.66
CA ARG A 46 -5.55 -0.55 -9.40
C ARG A 46 -6.96 -0.07 -9.03
N PRO A 47 -7.97 -0.26 -9.90
CA PRO A 47 -9.37 0.05 -9.58
C PRO A 47 -9.88 -0.74 -8.36
N ASP A 48 -9.35 -1.93 -8.12
CA ASP A 48 -9.62 -2.78 -6.94
C ASP A 48 -8.98 -2.27 -5.64
N GLY A 49 -8.32 -1.10 -5.65
CA GLY A 49 -7.71 -0.48 -4.46
C GLY A 49 -6.36 -1.07 -4.04
N LYS A 50 -5.81 -2.03 -4.79
CA LYS A 50 -4.46 -2.60 -4.62
C LYS A 50 -3.39 -1.74 -5.30
N PHE A 51 -2.17 -1.82 -4.81
CA PHE A 51 -1.02 -1.09 -5.34
C PHE A 51 0.02 -2.08 -5.89
N THR A 52 0.58 -1.78 -7.05
CA THR A 52 1.71 -2.52 -7.64
C THR A 52 2.89 -1.57 -7.84
N ALA A 53 4.12 -2.07 -7.75
CA ALA A 53 5.27 -1.30 -8.20
C ALA A 53 5.16 -1.02 -9.69
N ARG A 54 5.49 0.20 -10.13
CA ARG A 54 5.71 0.47 -11.55
C ARG A 54 7.13 -0.02 -11.88
N SER A 55 7.21 -0.97 -12.82
CA SER A 55 8.45 -1.41 -13.48
C SER A 55 8.79 -0.47 -14.61
#